data_AF-T1BFV8-F1
#
_entry.id   AF-T1BFV8-F1
#
_cell.length_a   1.000
_cell.length_b   1.000
_cell.length_c   1.000
_cell.angle_alpha   90.00
_cell.angle_beta   90.00
_cell.angle_gamma   90.00
#
_symmetry.space_group_name_H-M   'P 1'
#
loop_
_entity.id
_entity.type
_entity.pdbx_description
1 polymer ?
#
loop_
_entity_poly.entity_id
_entity_poly.type
_entity_poly.pdbx_seq_one_letter_code
_entity_poly.pdbx_strand_id
1 'polypeptide(L)' 'SPYECGFEAFEDARMKFDVRYYLLAILFIIFDLEIAFLFPWAVVFDRIGLIALIEMALFIGLLVVGFIYIWKKGALEWE' A
#
# COMPACT_ATOMS: atom_id res chain seq x y z
N SER A 1 -14.98 -24.68 24.48
CA SER A 1 -15.89 -24.93 23.34
C SER A 1 -15.85 -23.70 22.45
N PRO A 2 -15.84 -23.83 21.10
CA PRO A 2 -15.74 -22.67 20.22
C PRO A 2 -17.11 -22.00 20.13
N TYR A 3 -17.43 -21.29 21.21
CA TYR A 3 -18.57 -20.43 21.47
C TYR A 3 -19.97 -21.03 21.28
N GLU A 4 -20.37 -21.83 22.27
CA GLU A 4 -21.76 -22.09 22.70
C GLU A 4 -22.83 -22.58 21.70
N CYS A 5 -22.43 -23.08 20.54
CA CYS A 5 -23.27 -24.00 19.77
C CYS A 5 -22.42 -25.22 19.39
N GLY A 6 -22.83 -26.40 19.85
CA GLY A 6 -22.08 -27.66 19.80
C GLY A 6 -21.91 -28.27 18.41
N PHE A 7 -21.46 -27.48 17.44
CA PHE A 7 -21.00 -27.97 16.15
C PHE A 7 -19.48 -28.13 16.18
N GLU A 8 -18.99 -29.23 15.61
CA GLU A 8 -17.56 -29.41 15.39
C GLU A 8 -17.03 -28.26 14.54
N ALA A 9 -15.75 -27.89 14.74
CA ALA A 9 -15.10 -26.84 13.98
C ALA A 9 -14.98 -27.26 12.50
N PHE A 10 -16.06 -27.09 11.75
CA PHE A 10 -16.03 -27.14 10.30
C PHE A 10 -15.44 -25.82 9.84
N GLU A 11 -14.12 -25.74 9.74
CA GLU A 11 -13.42 -25.14 8.61
C GLU A 11 -11.91 -25.16 8.84
N ASP A 12 -11.20 -25.40 7.74
CA ASP A 12 -9.75 -25.38 7.66
C ASP A 12 -9.23 -24.01 8.14
N ALA A 13 -8.38 -23.95 9.18
CA ALA A 13 -7.79 -22.71 9.69
C ALA A 13 -6.90 -21.96 8.66
N ARG A 14 -6.76 -22.54 7.45
CA ARG A 14 -6.02 -22.04 6.31
C ARG A 14 -6.96 -21.52 5.22
N MET A 15 -7.90 -20.67 5.61
CA MET A 15 -8.79 -19.99 4.67
C MET A 15 -7.93 -19.27 3.62
N LYS A 16 -8.24 -19.44 2.33
CA LYS A 16 -7.57 -18.71 1.25
C LYS A 16 -8.00 -17.26 1.34
N PHE A 17 -7.24 -16.45 2.08
CA PHE A 17 -7.42 -15.01 2.09
C PHE A 17 -7.20 -14.47 0.68
N ASP A 18 -8.06 -13.54 0.29
CA ASP A 18 -8.00 -12.95 -1.03
C ASP A 18 -6.68 -12.20 -1.24
N VAL A 19 -6.08 -12.35 -2.42
CA VAL A 19 -4.82 -11.68 -2.79
C VAL A 19 -4.95 -10.15 -2.68
N ARG A 20 -6.18 -9.62 -2.77
CA ARG A 20 -6.52 -8.21 -2.56
C ARG A 20 -5.94 -7.63 -1.26
N TYR A 21 -6.02 -8.35 -0.15
CA TYR A 21 -5.51 -7.87 1.15
C TYR A 21 -3.98 -7.72 1.16
N TYR A 22 -3.26 -8.62 0.48
CA TYR A 22 -1.82 -8.52 0.34
C TYR A 22 -1.41 -7.33 -0.53
N LEU A 23 -2.14 -7.05 -1.61
CA LEU A 23 -1.86 -5.92 -2.49
C LEU A 23 -2.05 -4.59 -1.75
N LEU A 24 -3.09 -4.46 -0.93
CA LEU A 24 -3.30 -3.29 -0.08
C LEU A 24 -2.19 -3.13 0.96
N ALA A 25 -1.77 -4.21 1.61
CA ALA A 25 -0.68 -4.18 2.59
C ALA A 25 0.66 -3.75 1.96
N ILE A 26 1.00 -4.31 0.79
CA ILE A 26 2.23 -3.95 0.07
C ILE A 26 2.17 -2.49 -0.38
N LEU A 27 1.04 -2.04 -0.93
CA LEU A 27 0.85 -0.64 -1.34
C LEU A 27 1.00 0.31 -0.14
N PHE A 28 0.40 -0.03 1.00
CA PHE A 28 0.51 0.75 2.23
C PHE A 28 1.97 0.85 2.71
N ILE A 29 2.72 -0.26 2.71
CA ILE A 29 4.14 -0.28 3.10
C ILE A 29 4.97 0.61 2.18
N ILE A 30 4.77 0.50 0.86
CA ILE A 30 5.51 1.31 -0.12
C ILE A 30 5.19 2.79 0.07
N PHE A 31 3.90 3.13 0.22
CA PHE A 31 3.47 4.51 0.44
C PHE A 31 4.03 5.11 1.74
N ASP A 32 4.01 4.35 2.83
CA ASP A 32 4.58 4.78 4.12
C ASP A 32 6.09 5.04 4.01
N LEU A 33 6.80 4.16 3.32
CA LEU A 33 8.22 4.31 3.03
C LEU A 33 8.51 5.54 2.15
N GLU A 34 7.65 5.85 1.17
CA GLU A 34 7.80 7.08 0.38
C GLU A 34 7.60 8.35 1.23
N ILE A 35 6.64 8.35 2.16
CA ILE A 35 6.46 9.46 3.11
C ILE A 35 7.70 9.61 4.01
N ALA A 36 8.29 8.50 4.45
CA ALA A 36 9.53 8.55 5.22
C ALA A 36 10.67 9.22 4.43
N PHE A 37 10.73 9.05 3.10
CA PHE A 37 11.70 9.72 2.23
C PHE A 37 11.37 11.19 1.93
N LEU A 38 10.09 11.58 1.98
CA LEU A 38 9.67 12.97 1.81
C LEU A 38 10.21 13.89 2.93
N PHE A 39 10.36 13.39 4.16
CA PHE A 39 10.86 14.18 5.29
C PHE A 39 12.29 14.72 5.09
N PRO A 40 13.33 13.89 4.88
CA PRO A 40 14.69 14.38 4.70
C PRO A 40 14.80 15.26 3.45
N TRP A 41 14.08 14.92 2.37
CA TRP A 41 14.02 15.76 1.18
C TRP A 41 13.47 17.16 1.48
N ALA A 42 12.37 17.26 2.22
CA ALA A 42 11.76 18.54 2.58
C ALA A 42 12.68 19.40 3.45
N VAL A 43 13.49 18.77 4.32
CA VAL A 43 14.47 19.47 5.16
C VAL A 43 15.64 20.04 4.33
N VAL A 44 16.08 19.35 3.28
CA VAL A 44 17.23 19.79 2.44
C VAL A 44 16.83 20.56 1.18
N PHE A 45 15.52 20.69 0.92
CA PHE A 45 14.97 21.31 -0.28
C PHE A 45 15.60 22.68 -0.61
N ASP A 46 15.80 23.51 0.42
CA ASP A 46 16.37 24.87 0.31
C ASP A 46 17.80 24.89 -0.28
N ARG A 47 18.55 23.78 -0.17
CA ARG A 47 19.94 23.71 -0.69
C ARG A 47 20.02 23.24 -2.15
N ILE A 48 19.04 22.47 -2.60
CA ILE A 48 19.08 21.75 -3.90
C ILE A 48 18.15 22.44 -4.92
N GLY A 49 17.10 23.11 -4.45
CA GLY A 49 16.23 23.95 -5.28
C GLY A 49 15.45 23.14 -6.33
N LEU A 50 15.47 23.61 -7.59
CA LEU A 50 14.58 23.12 -8.64
C LEU A 50 14.80 21.64 -9.03
N ILE A 51 16.04 21.14 -8.88
CA ILE A 51 16.37 19.74 -9.15
C ILE A 51 15.65 18.83 -8.17
N ALA A 52 15.65 19.18 -6.88
CA ALA A 52 14.95 18.45 -5.84
C ALA A 52 13.43 18.41 -6.11
N LEU A 53 12.86 19.46 -6.69
CA LEU A 53 11.44 19.47 -7.07
C LEU A 53 11.12 18.46 -8.19
N ILE A 54 11.98 18.36 -9.20
CA ILE A 54 11.82 17.40 -10.30
C ILE A 54 11.99 15.96 -9.79
N GLU A 55 13.00 15.71 -8.96
CA GLU A 55 13.22 14.40 -8.35
C GLU A 55 12.00 13.95 -7.53
N MET A 56 11.44 14.86 -6.72
CA MET A 56 10.26 14.52 -5.91
C MET A 56 8.99 14.35 -6.75
N ALA A 57 8.83 15.14 -7.81
CA ALA A 57 7.73 14.96 -8.75
C ALA A 57 7.80 13.60 -9.46
N LEU A 58 9.00 13.14 -9.84
CA LEU A 58 9.20 11.80 -10.39
C LEU A 58 8.93 10.71 -9.37
N PHE A 59 9.37 10.90 -8.12
CA PHE A 59 9.18 9.95 -7.03
C PHE A 59 7.69 9.71 -6.76
N ILE A 60 6.93 10.79 -6.52
CA ILE A 60 5.47 10.73 -6.34
C ILE A 60 4.78 10.21 -7.61
N GLY A 61 5.26 10.63 -8.79
CA GLY A 61 4.71 10.18 -10.07
C GLY A 61 4.78 8.66 -10.25
N LEU A 62 5.87 8.02 -9.79
CA LEU A 62 6.02 6.56 -9.81
C LEU A 62 4.94 5.87 -8.98
N LEU A 63 4.67 6.37 -7.77
CA LEU A 63 3.62 5.83 -6.90
C LEU A 63 2.23 5.99 -7.51
N VAL A 64 1.94 7.16 -8.09
CA VAL A 64 0.66 7.41 -8.77
C VAL A 64 0.45 6.43 -9.92
N VAL A 65 1.49 6.15 -10.71
CA VAL A 65 1.42 5.14 -11.79
C VAL A 65 1.14 3.75 -11.23
N GLY A 66 1.83 3.36 -10.15
CA GLY A 66 1.59 2.09 -9.46
C GLY A 66 0.17 1.98 -8.92
N PHE A 67 -0.34 3.05 -8.32
CA PHE A 67 -1.70 3.13 -7.80
C PHE A 67 -2.75 2.99 -8.93
N ILE A 68 -2.59 3.74 -10.02
CA ILE A 68 -3.47 3.65 -11.19
C ILE A 68 -3.47 2.22 -11.77
N TYR A 69 -2.30 1.56 -11.83
CA TYR A 69 -2.21 0.18 -12.30
C TYR A 69 -3.02 -0.78 -11.42
N ILE A 70 -2.89 -0.68 -10.10
CA ILE A 70 -3.63 -1.54 -9.15
C ILE A 70 -5.13 -1.27 -9.23
N TRP A 71 -5.52 0.00 -9.33
CA TRP A 71 -6.92 0.40 -9.48
C TRP A 71 -7.52 -0.17 -10.77
N LYS A 72 -6.84 -0.02 -11.91
CA LYS A 72 -7.29 -0.62 -13.18
C LYS A 72 -7.38 -2.15 -13.14
N LYS A 73 -6.62 -2.80 -12.27
CA LYS A 73 -6.67 -4.26 -12.11
C LYS A 73 -7.85 -4.74 -11.25
N GLY A 74 -8.69 -3.83 -10.75
CA GLY A 74 -9.86 -4.16 -9.93
C GLY A 74 -9.52 -4.66 -8.52
N ALA A 75 -8.27 -4.54 -8.07
CA ALA A 75 -7.85 -5.00 -6.74
C ALA A 75 -8.41 -4.13 -5.59
N LEU A 76 -8.96 -2.95 -5.92
CA LEU A 76 -9.53 -1.97 -4.99
C LEU A 76 -11.06 -1.96 -4.99
N GLU A 77 -11.73 -2.70 -5.88
CA GLU A 77 -13.19 -2.76 -5.93
C GLU A 77 -13.71 -3.84 -4.97
N TRP A 78 -14.66 -3.44 -4.14
CA TRP A 78 -15.35 -4.27 -3.16
C TRP A 78 -16.80 -4.44 -3.64
N GLU A 79 -17.21 -5.68 -3.92
CA GLU A 79 -18.61 -6.09 -3.80
C GLU A 79 -18.83 -6.67 -2.40
#